data_AF-A0A2A4WLM8-F1
#
_entry.id   AF-A0A2A4WLM8-F1
#
_cell.length_a   1.000
_cell.length_b   1.000
_cell.length_c   1.000
_cell.angle_alpha   90.00
_cell.angle_beta   90.00
_cell.angle_gamma   90.00
#
_symmetry.space_group_name_H-M   'P 1'
#
loop_
_entity.id
_entity.type
_entity.pdbx_description
1 polymer ?
#
loop_
_entity_poly.entity_id
_entity_poly.type
_entity_poly.pdbx_seq_one_letter_code
_entity_poly.pdbx_strand_id
1 'polypeptide(L)'
;MLGSIDQSYCLDLLNAIIESDSQKVLSIIENMSQYSPNYAEVMSDWLTLMHKIAVTQAGMGFTSGTDVSETVGFDDENSLENLANRASPESIQLYYQLALVAKKDLAFAPHPRQGFEMAFLRVLAFKPKTVKSVKSKPLESKSTSSQPITSKLTAEVAPSTEKKNSLN
;
A
#
# COMPACT_ATOMS: atom_id res chain seq x y z
N MET A 1 11.31 18.14 25.62
CA MET A 1 11.54 17.21 24.50
C MET A 1 10.75 17.73 23.32
N LEU A 2 11.43 18.12 22.24
CA LEU A 2 10.82 18.74 21.06
C LEU A 2 9.88 17.73 20.36
N GLY A 3 8.60 18.06 20.28
CA GLY A 3 7.77 17.74 19.10
C GLY A 3 7.28 16.30 18.93
N SER A 4 7.22 15.47 19.98
CA SER A 4 6.53 14.18 19.88
C SER A 4 5.06 14.43 19.57
N ILE A 5 4.64 14.09 18.36
CA ILE A 5 3.22 13.95 18.08
C ILE A 5 2.62 13.01 19.11
N ASP A 6 1.43 13.36 19.58
CA ASP A 6 0.70 12.54 20.52
C ASP A 6 0.52 11.14 19.89
N GLN A 7 1.10 10.13 20.53
CA GLN A 7 1.08 8.75 20.05
C GLN A 7 -0.35 8.23 19.89
N SER A 8 -1.32 8.91 20.52
CA SER A 8 -2.75 8.77 20.28
C SER A 8 -3.12 8.80 18.79
N TYR A 9 -2.49 9.66 17.97
CA TYR A 9 -2.75 9.74 16.54
C TYR A 9 -2.43 8.43 15.80
N CYS A 10 -1.37 7.71 16.19
CA CYS A 10 -1.03 6.43 15.59
C CYS A 10 -2.05 5.35 15.97
N LEU A 11 -2.51 5.34 17.23
CA LEU A 11 -3.56 4.42 17.69
C LEU A 11 -4.89 4.69 17.00
N ASP A 12 -5.27 5.96 16.87
CA ASP A 12 -6.49 6.41 16.19
C ASP A 12 -6.48 6.06 14.70
N LEU A 13 -5.33 6.27 14.03
CA LEU A 13 -5.14 5.87 12.64
C LEU A 13 -5.32 4.36 12.48
N LEU A 14 -4.72 3.56 13.35
CA LEU A 14 -4.85 2.11 13.28
C LEU A 14 -6.29 1.65 13.51
N ASN A 15 -6.98 2.23 14.50
CA ASN A 15 -8.40 1.98 14.73
C ASN A 15 -9.25 2.28 13.49
N ALA A 16 -9.05 3.44 12.87
CA ALA A 16 -9.76 3.83 11.66
C ALA A 16 -9.45 2.89 10.47
N ILE A 17 -8.21 2.45 10.32
CA ILE A 17 -7.81 1.48 9.29
C ILE A 17 -8.47 0.12 9.53
N ILE A 18 -8.51 -0.38 10.76
CA ILE A 18 -9.19 -1.62 11.12
C ILE A 18 -10.69 -1.53 10.78
N GLU A 19 -11.33 -0.40 11.12
CA GLU A 19 -12.73 -0.09 10.81
C GLU A 19 -12.99 0.12 9.30
N SER A 20 -11.95 0.29 8.48
CA SER A 20 -12.04 0.65 7.05
C SER A 20 -12.60 2.05 6.81
N ASP A 21 -12.51 2.92 7.80
CA ASP A 21 -13.05 4.28 7.72
C ASP A 21 -12.03 5.22 7.09
N SER A 22 -12.05 5.30 5.76
CA SER A 22 -11.19 6.21 5.00
C SER A 22 -11.43 7.69 5.31
N GLN A 23 -12.65 8.08 5.68
CA GLN A 23 -12.96 9.47 6.02
C GLN A 23 -12.30 9.85 7.34
N LYS A 24 -12.43 8.98 8.35
CA LYS A 24 -11.79 9.16 9.65
C LYS A 24 -10.27 9.20 9.54
N VAL A 25 -9.66 8.35 8.72
CA VAL A 25 -8.21 8.42 8.44
C VAL A 25 -7.82 9.80 7.92
N LEU A 26 -8.52 10.33 6.91
CA LEU A 26 -8.22 11.65 6.35
C LEU A 26 -8.46 12.77 7.38
N SER A 27 -9.53 12.70 8.18
CA SER A 27 -9.80 13.66 9.25
C SER A 27 -8.69 13.68 10.31
N ILE A 28 -8.16 12.51 10.68
CA ILE A 28 -7.03 12.42 11.61
C ILE A 28 -5.78 13.08 11.02
N ILE A 29 -5.47 12.82 9.75
CA ILE A 29 -4.34 13.44 9.06
C ILE A 29 -4.51 14.95 8.96
N GLU A 30 -5.73 15.44 8.67
CA GLU A 30 -6.05 16.87 8.63
C GLU A 30 -5.78 17.52 9.98
N ASN A 31 -6.31 16.94 11.06
CA ASN A 31 -6.12 17.44 12.42
C ASN A 31 -4.64 17.50 12.81
N MET A 32 -3.90 16.44 12.49
CA MET A 32 -2.46 16.38 12.73
C MET A 32 -1.71 17.46 11.93
N SER A 33 -2.15 17.75 10.70
CA SER A 33 -1.49 18.74 9.82
C SER A 33 -1.57 20.17 10.33
N GLN A 34 -2.54 20.51 11.19
CA GLN A 34 -2.68 21.83 11.80
C GLN A 34 -1.44 22.22 12.64
N TYR A 35 -0.70 21.22 13.12
CA TYR A 35 0.49 21.40 13.95
C TYR A 35 1.81 21.31 13.16
N SER A 36 1.76 21.27 11.82
CA SER A 36 2.94 21.15 10.94
C SER A 36 3.91 20.04 11.34
N PRO A 37 3.45 18.79 11.39
CA PRO A 37 4.21 17.67 11.93
C PRO A 37 5.38 17.25 11.03
N ASN A 38 6.42 16.67 11.63
CA ASN A 38 7.43 15.94 10.88
C ASN A 38 6.90 14.55 10.49
N TYR A 39 6.29 14.44 9.31
CA TYR A 39 5.71 13.19 8.79
C TYR A 39 6.67 11.99 8.77
N ALA A 40 7.99 12.20 8.69
CA ALA A 40 8.97 11.12 8.75
C ALA A 40 9.13 10.54 10.16
N GLU A 41 9.02 11.40 11.19
CA GLU A 41 8.97 10.97 12.59
C GLU A 41 7.66 10.25 12.88
N VAL A 42 6.52 10.77 12.41
CA VAL A 42 5.21 10.09 12.56
C VAL A 42 5.22 8.70 11.91
N MET A 43 5.84 8.58 10.73
CA MET A 43 6.02 7.27 10.09
C MET A 43 6.92 6.33 10.91
N SER A 44 7.88 6.88 11.65
CA SER A 44 8.73 6.09 12.56
C SER A 44 7.95 5.62 13.77
N ASP A 45 7.09 6.46 14.33
CA ASP A 45 6.22 6.11 15.45
C ASP A 45 5.18 5.06 15.03
N TRP A 46 4.60 5.22 13.84
CA TRP A 46 3.72 4.22 13.22
C TRP A 46 4.41 2.86 13.07
N LEU A 47 5.62 2.83 12.51
CA LEU A 47 6.40 1.59 12.36
C LEU A 47 6.69 0.93 13.71
N THR A 48 6.99 1.75 14.72
CA THR A 48 7.25 1.29 16.08
C THR A 48 5.99 0.66 16.69
N LEU A 49 4.81 1.29 16.51
CA LEU A 49 3.52 0.73 16.94
C LEU A 49 3.24 -0.62 16.26
N MET A 50 3.40 -0.70 14.94
CA MET A 50 3.19 -1.94 14.18
C MET A 50 4.13 -3.05 14.65
N HIS A 51 5.39 -2.73 14.92
CA HIS A 51 6.36 -3.68 15.45
C HIS A 51 5.93 -4.22 16.83
N LYS A 52 5.51 -3.34 17.75
CA LYS A 52 5.01 -3.75 19.06
C LYS A 52 3.83 -4.71 18.95
N ILE A 53 2.84 -4.36 18.14
CA ILE A 53 1.65 -5.21 17.91
C ILE A 53 2.07 -6.58 17.36
N ALA A 54 2.97 -6.61 16.38
CA ALA A 54 3.46 -7.86 15.79
C ALA A 54 4.18 -8.74 16.82
N VAL A 55 5.01 -8.16 17.69
CA VAL A 55 5.70 -8.87 18.77
C VAL A 55 4.69 -9.44 19.78
N THR A 56 3.70 -8.64 20.18
CA THR A 56 2.60 -9.07 21.07
C THR A 56 1.81 -10.23 20.44
N GLN A 57 1.45 -10.14 19.17
CA GLN A 57 0.72 -11.19 18.45
C GLN A 57 1.52 -12.49 18.27
N ALA A 58 2.85 -12.40 18.11
CA ALA A 58 3.71 -13.57 17.96
C ALA A 58 3.83 -14.40 19.25
N GLY A 59 3.22 -13.98 20.37
CA GLY A 59 3.44 -14.58 21.68
C GLY A 59 4.89 -14.39 22.18
N MET A 60 5.67 -13.59 21.46
CA MET A 60 6.98 -13.08 21.86
C MET A 60 6.84 -11.82 22.72
N GLY A 61 5.58 -11.41 23.00
CA GLY A 61 5.22 -10.27 23.81
C GLY A 61 5.69 -10.39 25.25
N PHE A 62 6.32 -9.31 25.69
CA PHE A 62 6.62 -8.87 27.05
C PHE A 62 5.87 -9.64 28.13
N THR A 63 6.46 -10.74 28.59
CA THR A 63 5.99 -11.39 29.82
C THR A 63 5.99 -10.33 30.92
N SER A 64 4.86 -10.14 31.60
CA SER A 64 4.68 -9.21 32.71
C SER A 64 5.97 -8.99 33.50
N GLY A 65 6.63 -7.84 33.30
CA GLY A 65 7.81 -7.46 34.07
C GLY A 65 9.17 -7.46 33.36
N THR A 66 9.27 -7.29 32.03
CA THR A 66 10.57 -7.01 31.39
C THR A 66 10.54 -5.70 30.60
N ASP A 67 10.95 -4.62 31.27
CA ASP A 67 11.74 -3.41 30.89
C ASP A 67 11.68 -2.76 29.50
N VAL A 68 10.93 -3.27 28.54
CA VAL A 68 10.87 -2.68 27.19
C VAL A 68 9.61 -1.81 27.00
N SER A 69 8.64 -1.91 27.91
CA SER A 69 7.48 -1.00 27.96
C SER A 69 7.95 0.45 28.25
N GLU A 70 8.90 0.62 29.18
CA GLU A 70 9.45 1.95 29.55
C GLU A 70 10.31 2.60 28.45
N THR A 71 10.91 1.83 27.54
CA THR A 71 11.86 2.38 26.55
C THR A 71 11.18 2.94 25.30
N VAL A 72 9.88 2.70 25.12
CA VAL A 72 9.18 3.05 23.88
C VAL A 72 7.78 3.59 24.17
N GLY A 73 7.66 4.63 25.00
CA GLY A 73 6.63 5.69 24.99
C GLY A 73 5.11 5.42 24.91
N PHE A 74 4.62 4.20 24.69
CA PHE A 74 3.18 3.90 24.59
C PHE A 74 2.70 3.40 25.96
N ASP A 75 2.16 4.32 26.77
CA ASP A 75 1.79 4.06 28.17
C ASP A 75 0.46 3.29 28.35
N ASP A 76 -0.26 2.99 27.26
CA ASP A 76 -1.56 2.30 27.30
C ASP A 76 -1.45 0.84 26.80
N GLU A 77 -0.95 -0.03 27.68
CA GLU A 77 -0.82 -1.47 27.43
C GLU A 77 -2.18 -2.12 27.09
N ASN A 78 -3.28 -1.67 27.71
CA ASN A 78 -4.62 -2.22 27.47
C ASN A 78 -5.12 -1.93 26.05
N SER A 79 -4.91 -0.72 25.55
CA SER A 79 -5.28 -0.36 24.17
C SER A 79 -4.46 -1.13 23.14
N LEU A 80 -3.17 -1.38 23.42
CA LEU A 80 -2.29 -2.13 22.54
C LEU A 80 -2.72 -3.60 22.43
N GLU A 81 -3.03 -4.26 23.55
CA GLU A 81 -3.52 -5.64 23.56
C GLU A 81 -4.86 -5.78 22.83
N ASN A 82 -5.78 -4.82 23.02
CA ASN A 82 -7.05 -4.81 22.31
C ASN A 82 -6.85 -4.73 20.78
N LEU A 83 -5.96 -3.84 20.32
CA LEU A 83 -5.62 -3.70 18.91
C LEU A 83 -4.95 -4.95 18.35
N ALA A 84 -4.05 -5.58 19.11
CA ALA A 84 -3.40 -6.83 18.73
C ALA A 84 -4.40 -7.98 18.55
N ASN A 85 -5.47 -8.02 19.35
CA ASN A 85 -6.52 -9.02 19.23
C ASN A 85 -7.49 -8.75 18.06
N ARG A 86 -7.71 -7.48 17.67
CA ARG A 86 -8.63 -7.11 16.58
C ARG A 86 -8.00 -7.18 15.19
N ALA A 87 -6.70 -6.94 15.07
CA ALA A 87 -5.99 -6.94 13.79
C ALA A 87 -5.49 -8.35 13.42
N SER A 88 -5.54 -8.72 12.14
CA SER A 88 -4.90 -9.96 11.69
C SER A 88 -3.37 -9.81 11.67
N PRO A 89 -2.59 -10.82 12.08
CA PRO A 89 -1.12 -10.75 12.02
C PRO A 89 -0.57 -10.47 10.63
N GLU A 90 -1.18 -11.04 9.59
CA GLU A 90 -0.81 -10.81 8.19
C GLU A 90 -1.04 -9.35 7.78
N SER A 91 -2.14 -8.77 8.25
CA SER A 91 -2.47 -7.36 7.98
C SER A 91 -1.46 -6.44 8.64
N ILE A 92 -1.08 -6.71 9.89
CA ILE A 92 -0.05 -5.93 10.60
C ILE A 92 1.30 -5.98 9.87
N GLN A 93 1.74 -7.17 9.45
CA GLN A 93 2.98 -7.31 8.67
C GLN A 93 2.92 -6.55 7.34
N LEU A 94 1.78 -6.63 6.64
CA LEU A 94 1.57 -5.90 5.40
C LEU A 94 1.61 -4.38 5.61
N TYR A 95 0.96 -3.88 6.67
CA TYR A 95 0.93 -2.45 7.00
C TYR A 95 2.32 -1.95 7.38
N TYR A 96 3.09 -2.74 8.14
CA TYR A 96 4.49 -2.44 8.46
C TYR A 96 5.34 -2.31 7.20
N GLN A 97 5.25 -3.29 6.29
CA GLN A 97 6.01 -3.28 5.05
C GLN A 97 5.66 -2.08 4.16
N LEU A 98 4.37 -1.76 4.05
CA LEU A 98 3.91 -0.64 3.25
C LEU A 98 4.33 0.70 3.85
N ALA A 99 4.31 0.83 5.18
CA ALA A 99 4.82 2.01 5.87
C ALA A 99 6.34 2.16 5.70
N LEU A 100 7.11 1.07 5.68
CA LEU A 100 8.55 1.12 5.40
C LEU A 100 8.85 1.67 4.00
N VAL A 101 8.09 1.24 3.01
CA VAL A 101 8.22 1.75 1.64
C VAL A 101 7.78 3.22 1.59
N ALA A 102 6.64 3.56 2.20
CA ALA A 102 6.14 4.92 2.21
C ALA A 102 7.07 5.92 2.92
N LYS A 103 7.74 5.51 4.01
CA LYS A 103 8.73 6.34 4.70
C LYS A 103 9.92 6.69 3.79
N LYS A 104 10.34 5.76 2.93
CA LYS A 104 11.39 6.02 1.92
C LYS A 104 10.87 6.94 0.82
N ASP A 105 9.65 6.71 0.35
CA ASP A 105 9.00 7.53 -0.68
C ASP A 105 8.77 8.98 -0.22
N LEU A 106 8.61 9.20 1.09
CA LEU A 106 8.32 10.51 1.67
C LEU A 106 9.40 11.56 1.35
N ALA A 107 10.67 11.14 1.25
CA ALA A 107 11.78 12.01 0.87
C ALA A 107 11.72 12.48 -0.60
N PHE A 108 10.97 11.76 -1.44
CA PHE A 108 10.78 12.05 -2.87
C PHE A 108 9.43 12.69 -3.17
N ALA A 109 8.55 12.79 -2.16
CA ALA A 109 7.22 13.36 -2.33
C ALA A 109 7.33 14.88 -2.56
N PRO A 110 6.57 15.46 -3.52
CA PRO A 110 6.57 16.91 -3.76
C PRO A 110 6.04 17.68 -2.55
N HIS A 111 5.11 17.07 -1.80
CA HIS A 111 4.62 17.57 -0.52
C HIS A 111 4.59 16.44 0.51
N PRO A 112 5.26 16.57 1.67
CA PRO A 112 5.32 15.52 2.69
C PRO A 112 3.94 15.03 3.14
N ARG A 113 2.98 15.94 3.32
CA ARG A 113 1.60 15.61 3.68
C ARG A 113 0.95 14.68 2.65
N GLN A 114 1.10 14.97 1.36
CA GLN A 114 0.53 14.15 0.29
C GLN A 114 1.19 12.76 0.24
N GLY A 115 2.52 12.69 0.44
CA GLY A 115 3.23 11.42 0.55
C GLY A 115 2.71 10.56 1.71
N PHE A 116 2.44 11.20 2.85
CA PHE A 116 1.84 10.55 4.02
C PHE A 116 0.41 10.07 3.75
N GLU A 117 -0.46 10.90 3.18
CA GLU A 117 -1.83 10.51 2.79
C GLU A 117 -1.82 9.32 1.82
N MET A 118 -0.95 9.34 0.81
CA MET A 118 -0.80 8.25 -0.14
C MET A 118 -0.33 6.95 0.53
N ALA A 119 0.47 7.02 1.58
CA ALA A 119 0.87 5.86 2.38
C ALA A 119 -0.36 5.14 2.96
N PHE A 120 -1.24 5.89 3.63
CA PHE A 120 -2.42 5.33 4.28
C PHE A 120 -3.51 4.92 3.30
N LEU A 121 -3.64 5.61 2.17
CA LEU A 121 -4.54 5.17 1.10
C LEU A 121 -4.10 3.83 0.51
N ARG A 122 -2.79 3.60 0.33
CA ARG A 122 -2.29 2.28 -0.07
C ARG A 122 -2.64 1.24 0.99
N VAL A 123 -2.50 1.55 2.29
CA VAL A 123 -2.84 0.63 3.38
C VAL A 123 -4.32 0.23 3.32
N LEU A 124 -5.20 1.21 3.15
CA LEU A 124 -6.64 1.00 3.00
C LEU A 124 -7.03 0.24 1.72
N ALA A 125 -6.27 0.40 0.63
CA ALA A 125 -6.52 -0.30 -0.62
C ALA A 125 -6.23 -1.80 -0.55
N PHE A 126 -5.31 -2.22 0.34
CA PHE A 126 -4.86 -3.60 0.47
C PHE A 126 -5.65 -4.46 1.46
N LYS A 127 -6.83 -4.03 1.91
CA LYS A 127 -7.68 -4.88 2.75
C LYS A 127 -8.09 -6.13 1.99
N PRO A 128 -7.92 -7.34 2.54
CA PRO A 128 -8.35 -8.56 1.89
C PRO A 128 -9.86 -8.51 1.74
N LYS A 129 -10.33 -8.12 0.55
CA LYS A 129 -11.72 -8.30 0.17
C LYS A 129 -11.91 -9.80 0.22
N THR A 130 -12.74 -10.29 1.17
CA THR A 130 -13.31 -11.63 1.08
C THR A 130 -13.70 -11.79 -0.37
N VAL A 131 -13.05 -12.71 -1.08
CA VAL A 131 -13.27 -12.89 -2.50
C VAL A 131 -14.73 -13.31 -2.62
N LYS A 132 -15.63 -12.33 -2.77
CA LYS A 132 -16.97 -12.59 -3.26
C LYS A 132 -16.67 -13.18 -4.62
N SER A 133 -16.75 -14.51 -4.68
CA SER A 133 -16.67 -15.29 -5.90
C SER A 133 -17.43 -14.50 -6.94
N VAL A 134 -16.69 -13.81 -7.81
CA VAL A 134 -17.26 -13.25 -9.01
C VAL A 134 -17.65 -14.51 -9.73
N LYS A 135 -18.93 -14.89 -9.64
CA LYS A 135 -19.53 -15.87 -10.52
C LYS A 135 -19.19 -15.33 -11.90
N SER A 136 -18.16 -15.90 -12.51
CA SER A 136 -17.78 -15.64 -13.89
C SER A 136 -19.00 -16.05 -14.68
N LYS A 137 -19.82 -15.07 -15.05
CA LYS A 137 -20.82 -15.28 -16.08
C LYS A 137 -20.00 -15.71 -17.31
N PRO A 138 -20.23 -16.90 -17.87
CA PRO A 138 -19.45 -17.35 -19.01
C PRO A 138 -19.54 -16.28 -20.08
N LEU A 139 -18.38 -15.83 -20.58
CA LEU A 139 -18.32 -15.06 -21.81
C LEU A 139 -18.93 -15.95 -22.89
N GLU A 140 -20.15 -15.64 -23.31
CA GLU A 140 -20.74 -16.22 -24.52
C GLU A 140 -19.80 -15.91 -25.67
N SER A 141 -19.09 -16.94 -26.12
CA SER A 141 -18.36 -16.93 -27.37
C SER A 141 -19.37 -16.75 -28.50
N LYS A 142 -19.57 -15.50 -28.95
CA LYS A 142 -20.12 -15.26 -30.28
C LYS A 142 -19.10 -15.77 -31.30
N SER A 143 -19.33 -17.00 -31.72
CA SER A 143 -18.76 -17.62 -32.91
C SER A 143 -19.01 -16.71 -34.12
N THR A 144 -17.97 -16.00 -34.54
CA THR A 144 -17.94 -15.36 -35.87
C THR A 144 -17.36 -16.39 -36.82
N SER A 145 -18.25 -17.11 -37.52
CA SER A 145 -17.91 -17.97 -38.65
C SER A 145 -17.78 -17.11 -39.91
N SER A 146 -16.59 -17.11 -40.53
CA SER A 146 -16.29 -16.88 -41.97
C SER A 146 -14.87 -16.30 -42.10
N GLN A 147 -13.87 -16.78 -42.84
CA GLN A 147 -13.62 -17.90 -43.77
C GLN A 147 -12.07 -18.05 -43.85
N PRO A 148 -11.52 -19.19 -44.33
CA PRO A 148 -10.07 -19.36 -44.51
C PRO A 148 -9.60 -18.69 -45.81
N ILE A 149 -8.77 -17.65 -45.71
CA ILE A 149 -7.99 -17.15 -46.85
C ILE A 149 -6.81 -18.10 -47.10
N THR A 150 -7.03 -19.07 -48.00
CA THR A 150 -5.96 -19.69 -48.77
C THR A 150 -5.77 -18.88 -50.04
N SER A 151 -4.75 -18.02 -50.07
CA SER A 151 -4.30 -17.39 -51.32
C SER A 151 -2.83 -17.71 -51.54
N LYS A 152 -2.66 -18.64 -52.49
CA LYS A 152 -1.43 -19.07 -53.15
C LYS A 152 -0.56 -17.89 -53.55
N LEU A 153 0.74 -17.96 -53.25
CA LEU A 153 1.77 -17.14 -53.88
C LEU A 153 2.59 -18.05 -54.82
N THR A 154 2.22 -18.08 -56.09
CA THR A 154 3.07 -18.58 -57.18
C THR A 154 3.25 -17.47 -58.20
N ALA A 155 4.52 -17.01 -58.26
CA ALA A 155 5.33 -16.71 -59.43
C ALA A 155 4.83 -15.83 -60.60
N GLU A 156 5.82 -15.08 -61.10
CA GLU A 156 6.10 -14.79 -62.53
C GLU A 156 5.62 -13.42 -63.07
N VAL A 157 6.45 -12.36 -63.07
CA VAL A 157 7.55 -11.94 -63.99
C VAL A 157 7.10 -10.76 -64.88
N ALA A 158 7.78 -9.61 -64.69
CA ALA A 158 8.38 -8.61 -65.62
C ALA A 158 7.69 -8.27 -66.99
N PRO A 159 7.95 -7.12 -67.68
CA PRO A 159 9.33 -6.63 -67.95
C PRO A 159 9.56 -5.10 -68.20
N SER A 160 10.86 -4.75 -68.37
CA SER A 160 11.45 -3.66 -69.21
C SER A 160 11.30 -2.19 -68.76
N THR A 161 12.27 -1.25 -68.84
CA THR A 161 13.57 -1.07 -69.54
C THR A 161 14.22 0.23 -68.98
N GLU A 162 15.48 0.24 -68.51
CA GLU A 162 16.71 0.64 -69.22
C GLU A 162 16.93 2.16 -69.49
N LYS A 163 17.92 2.81 -68.81
CA LYS A 163 18.99 3.61 -69.47
C LYS A 163 20.08 4.17 -68.52
N LYS A 164 21.32 3.73 -68.80
CA LYS A 164 22.64 4.40 -68.83
C LYS A 164 22.84 5.81 -68.21
N ASN A 165 23.93 5.94 -67.44
CA ASN A 165 25.14 6.80 -67.61
C ASN A 165 25.59 7.37 -66.24
N SER A 166 26.77 7.02 -65.70
CA SER A 166 28.15 7.48 -66.02
C SER A 166 28.56 8.82 -65.40
N LEU A 167 29.67 8.76 -64.64
CA LEU A 167 30.65 9.79 -64.24
C LEU A 167 30.15 10.86 -63.23
N ASN A 168 30.88 11.23 -62.18
CA ASN A 168 32.32 11.35 -61.98
C ASN A 168 32.74 10.96 -60.56
#